data_AF-A0A9E5J8D5-F1
#
_entry.id   AF-A0A9E5J8D5-F1
#
_cell.length_a   1.000
_cell.length_b   1.000
_cell.length_c   1.000
_cell.angle_alpha   90.00
_cell.angle_beta   90.00
_cell.angle_gamma   90.00
#
_symmetry.space_group_name_H-M   'P 1'
#
loop_
_entity.id
_entity.type
_entity.pdbx_description
1 polymer ?
#
loop_
_entity_poly.entity_id
_entity_poly.type
_entity_poly.pdbx_seq_one_letter_code
_entity_poly.pdbx_strand_id
1 'polypeptide(L)' 'MGNGVKGGQWHGRWDGLAADKLNEGRDLPVHHDFRAVFAQALTHSVGVTKGKIQEIFPTYQWDSALDTLFKS' A
#
# COMPACT_ATOMS: atom_id res chain seq x y z
N MET A 1 16.23 6.25 -4.86
CA MET A 1 15.04 5.36 -4.76
C MET A 1 13.90 6.22 -4.23
N GLY A 2 12.76 6.34 -4.92
CA GLY A 2 11.63 7.17 -4.47
C GLY A 2 11.00 8.06 -5.54
N ASN A 3 11.75 8.48 -6.58
CA ASN A 3 11.18 9.30 -7.66
C ASN A 3 10.05 8.59 -8.43
N GLY A 4 9.98 7.27 -8.38
CA GLY A 4 8.90 6.48 -8.99
C GLY A 4 7.60 6.42 -8.20
N VAL A 5 7.52 6.95 -6.98
CA VAL A 5 6.30 6.94 -6.16
C VAL A 5 5.53 8.25 -6.34
N LYS A 6 4.19 8.18 -6.45
CA LYS A 6 3.30 9.35 -6.36
C LYS A 6 3.17 9.80 -4.90
N GLY A 7 4.27 10.32 -4.36
CA GLY A 7 4.32 10.92 -3.03
C GLY A 7 3.54 12.24 -2.95
N GLY A 8 3.34 12.74 -1.73
CA GLY A 8 2.53 13.94 -1.47
C GLY A 8 1.01 13.69 -1.52
N GLN A 9 0.59 12.43 -1.65
CA GLN A 9 -0.80 11.99 -1.59
C GLN A 9 -0.95 10.92 -0.51
N TRP A 10 -2.12 10.91 0.12
CA TRP A 10 -2.52 9.84 1.02
C TRP A 10 -3.13 8.72 0.17
N HIS A 11 -2.59 7.52 0.32
CA HIS A 11 -3.09 6.32 -0.34
C HIS A 11 -3.76 5.46 0.73
N GLY A 12 -5.08 5.27 0.61
CA GLY A 12 -5.87 4.52 1.57
C GLY A 12 -6.71 5.38 2.51
N ARG A 13 -7.10 4.80 3.64
CA ARG A 13 -8.02 5.43 4.59
C ARG A 13 -7.29 6.44 5.47
N TRP A 14 -7.82 7.66 5.53
CA TRP A 14 -7.35 8.72 6.43
C TRP A 14 -8.46 9.11 7.40
N ASP A 15 -8.31 8.72 8.66
CA ASP A 15 -9.27 9.04 9.73
C ASP A 15 -8.91 10.34 10.48
N GLY A 16 -7.77 10.96 10.18
CA GLY A 16 -7.29 12.16 10.85
C GLY A 16 -6.32 11.88 12.01
N LEU A 17 -5.95 12.95 12.74
CA LEU A 17 -5.03 12.91 13.88
C LEU A 17 -5.71 13.20 15.22
N ALA A 18 -7.05 13.17 15.27
CA ALA A 18 -7.77 13.30 16.53
C ALA A 18 -7.46 12.11 17.44
N ALA A 19 -7.38 12.34 18.75
CA ALA A 19 -6.93 11.31 19.71
C ALA A 19 -7.79 10.04 19.68
N ASP A 20 -9.08 10.15 19.39
CA ASP A 20 -10.02 9.03 19.26
C ASP A 20 -9.87 8.25 17.93
N LYS A 21 -9.05 8.74 17.00
CA LYS A 21 -8.73 8.11 15.71
C LYS A 21 -7.35 7.45 15.69
N LEU A 22 -6.54 7.66 16.73
CA LEU A 22 -5.21 7.08 16.85
C LEU A 22 -5.26 5.74 17.60
N ASN A 23 -4.45 4.77 17.16
CA ASN A 23 -4.19 3.56 17.91
C ASN A 23 -3.52 3.93 19.24
N GLU A 24 -4.16 3.55 20.36
CA GLU A 24 -3.74 3.90 21.72
C GLU A 24 -3.52 5.41 21.95
N GLY A 25 -4.15 6.27 21.15
CA GLY A 25 -4.01 7.73 21.25
C GLY A 25 -2.66 8.29 20.76
N ARG A 26 -1.79 7.47 20.14
CA ARG A 26 -0.44 7.88 19.73
C ARG A 26 -0.13 7.63 18.26
N ASP A 27 -0.45 6.43 17.76
CA ASP A 27 0.00 5.98 16.45
C ASP A 27 -1.16 6.00 15.45
N LEU A 28 -0.86 6.17 14.15
CA LEU A 28 -1.90 5.98 13.13
C LEU A 28 -2.36 4.52 13.15
N PRO A 29 -3.67 4.25 13.14
CA PRO A 29 -4.19 2.89 13.05
C PRO A 29 -3.73 2.23 11.75
N VAL A 30 -3.29 0.97 11.87
CA VAL A 30 -2.91 0.16 10.70
C VAL A 30 -4.19 -0.33 10.02
N HIS A 31 -4.52 0.28 8.90
CA HIS A 31 -5.70 -0.10 8.12
C HIS A 31 -5.41 -1.06 6.97
N HIS A 32 -4.15 -1.22 6.60
CA HIS A 32 -3.77 -1.92 5.37
C HIS A 32 -3.01 -3.20 5.65
N ASP A 33 -3.32 -4.19 4.83
CA ASP A 33 -2.43 -5.31 4.59
C ASP A 33 -1.18 -4.81 3.87
N PHE A 34 -0.03 -4.83 4.55
CA PHE A 34 1.25 -4.38 3.98
C PHE A 34 1.65 -5.13 2.70
N ARG A 35 1.13 -6.36 2.50
CA ARG A 35 1.33 -7.12 1.27
C ARG A 35 0.84 -6.36 0.04
N ALA A 36 -0.16 -5.48 0.20
CA ALA A 36 -0.68 -4.66 -0.89
C ALA A 36 0.38 -3.69 -1.44
N VAL A 37 1.09 -2.99 -0.56
CA VAL A 37 2.17 -2.07 -0.94
C VAL A 37 3.33 -2.84 -1.59
N PHE A 38 3.71 -3.98 -1.01
CA PHE A 38 4.78 -4.81 -1.57
C PHE A 38 4.42 -5.42 -2.92
N ALA A 39 3.17 -5.84 -3.12
CA ALA A 39 2.70 -6.38 -4.40
C ALA A 39 2.78 -5.33 -5.52
N GLN A 40 2.40 -4.08 -5.22
CA GLN A 40 2.54 -2.94 -6.14
C GLN A 40 4.03 -2.68 -6.46
N ALA A 41 4.90 -2.66 -5.43
CA ALA A 41 6.33 -2.43 -5.60
C ALA A 41 7.03 -3.53 -6.41
N LEU A 42 6.69 -4.81 -6.16
CA LEU A 42 7.22 -5.96 -6.92
C LEU A 42 6.80 -5.90 -8.39
N THR A 43 5.56 -5.52 -8.65
CA THR A 43 5.05 -5.39 -10.02
C THR A 43 5.72 -4.23 -10.76
N HIS A 44 5.83 -3.06 -10.11
CA HIS A 44 6.32 -1.84 -10.75
C HIS A 44 7.85 -1.75 -10.83
N SER A 45 8.55 -2.06 -9.74
CA SER A 45 10.00 -1.86 -9.63
C SER A 45 10.82 -3.11 -9.97
N VAL A 46 10.25 -4.31 -9.81
CA VAL A 46 10.95 -5.59 -10.04
C VAL A 46 10.44 -6.31 -11.30
N GLY A 47 9.26 -5.95 -11.82
CA GLY A 47 8.68 -6.53 -13.03
C GLY A 47 7.99 -7.88 -12.81
N VAL A 48 7.63 -8.21 -11.57
CA VAL A 48 6.82 -9.41 -11.28
C VAL A 48 5.43 -9.22 -11.88
N THR A 49 5.00 -10.13 -12.74
CA THR A 49 3.64 -10.07 -13.31
C THR A 49 2.58 -10.25 -12.22
N LYS A 50 1.44 -9.54 -12.32
CA LYS A 50 0.32 -9.67 -11.36
C LYS A 50 -0.11 -11.12 -11.11
N GLY A 51 -0.09 -11.98 -12.14
CA GLY A 51 -0.44 -13.41 -12.01
C GLY A 51 0.48 -14.22 -11.09
N LYS A 52 1.73 -13.79 -10.88
CA LYS A 52 2.70 -14.44 -10.00
C LYS A 52 2.68 -13.93 -8.56
N ILE A 53 1.92 -12.86 -8.28
CA ILE A 53 1.86 -12.29 -6.93
C ILE A 53 1.30 -13.29 -5.92
N GLN A 54 0.36 -14.14 -6.32
CA GLN A 54 -0.20 -15.16 -5.43
C GLN A 54 0.80 -16.24 -5.03
N GLU A 55 1.88 -16.46 -5.80
CA GLU A 55 2.97 -17.38 -5.44
C GLU A 55 3.84 -16.79 -4.33
N ILE A 56 3.99 -15.46 -4.28
CA ILE A 56 4.79 -14.73 -3.28
C ILE A 56 3.97 -14.45 -2.01
N PHE A 57 2.72 -14.03 -2.20
CA PHE A 57 1.76 -13.75 -1.14
C PHE A 57 0.53 -14.64 -1.30
N PRO A 58 0.57 -15.88 -0.79
CA PRO A 58 -0.60 -16.75 -0.80
C PRO A 58 -1.80 -16.08 -0.16
N THR A 59 -2.99 -16.34 -0.72
CA THR A 59 -4.30 -15.82 -0.31
C THR A 59 -4.50 -14.30 -0.38
N TYR A 60 -3.47 -13.52 -0.73
CA TYR A 60 -3.60 -12.08 -0.95
C TYR A 60 -4.48 -11.77 -2.16
N GLN A 61 -5.35 -10.77 -2.00
CA GLN A 61 -6.19 -10.22 -3.05
C GLN A 61 -5.66 -8.86 -3.46
N TRP A 62 -5.58 -8.61 -4.77
CA TRP A 62 -5.03 -7.36 -5.29
C TRP A 62 -5.84 -6.15 -4.81
N ASP A 63 -5.16 -5.20 -4.16
CA ASP A 63 -5.75 -3.92 -3.78
C ASP A 63 -5.63 -2.91 -4.93
N SER A 64 -6.72 -2.74 -5.68
CA SER A 64 -6.81 -1.79 -6.79
C SER A 64 -6.81 -0.32 -6.33
N ALA A 65 -7.08 -0.01 -5.06
CA ALA A 65 -7.00 1.35 -4.56
C ALA A 65 -5.56 1.91 -4.58
N LEU A 66 -4.56 1.03 -4.66
CA LEU A 66 -3.14 1.39 -4.73
C LEU A 66 -2.59 1.40 -6.17
N ASP A 67 -3.40 1.20 -7.21
CA ASP A 67 -2.93 1.17 -8.60
C ASP A 67 -2.28 2.50 -9.04
N THR A 68 -2.58 3.60 -8.35
CA THR A 68 -1.97 4.91 -8.59
C THR A 68 -0.71 5.18 -7.77
N LEU A 69 -0.28 4.26 -6.90
CA LEU A 69 0.83 4.47 -5.96
C LEU A 69 2.14 4.84 -6.66
N PHE A 70 2.41 4.21 -7.81
CA PHE A 70 3.61 4.47 -8.60
C PHE A 70 3.31 5.35 -9.82
N LYS A 71 4.29 6.16 -10.22
CA LYS A 71 4.28 6.93 -11.47
C LYS A 71 4.38 5.97 -12.65
N SER A 72 3.64 6.25 -13.72
CA SER A 72 3.72 5.53 -14.99
C SER A 72 5.09 5.69 -15.64
#